data_AF-A0A6P4IM63-F1
#
_entry.id   AF-A0A6P4IM63-F1
#
_cell.length_a   1.000
_cell.length_b   1.000
_cell.length_c   1.000
_cell.angle_alpha   90.00
_cell.angle_beta   90.00
_cell.angle_gamma   90.00
#
_symmetry.space_group_name_H-M   'P 1'
#
loop_
_entity.id
_entity.type
_entity.pdbx_description
1 polymer ?
#
loop_
_entity_poly.entity_id
_entity_poly.type
_entity_poly.pdbx_seq_one_letter_code
_entity_poly.pdbx_strand_id
1 'polypeptide(L)'
;MVLPCALCGSSERNEAILGELGIHSEVVIHRNCLVLCLGKWLQNKTPHYRLWKFLTRDMWVEKHHFRLLKCEYCIRVGANLSCCHVGCKRNFHTKCGVENMAVLQYGGKFDTFCAEHVAEPRRRPEPKDHCVICLGAIVNAGQYFKTAQAFQAPCCQNGWFHRTCVQYMSMARKRCLKCPLCRNKKKFAEVALFGVSIPKW
;
A
#
# COMPACT_ATOMS: atom_id res chain seq x y z
N MET A 1 3.42 11.51 -25.30
CA MET A 1 2.71 10.32 -24.77
C MET A 1 3.44 9.89 -23.50
N VAL A 2 2.77 9.75 -22.34
CA VAL A 2 3.43 9.32 -21.10
C VAL A 2 3.54 7.80 -21.12
N LEU A 3 4.76 7.26 -21.07
CA LEU A 3 4.98 5.81 -21.00
C LEU A 3 4.35 5.24 -19.71
N PRO A 4 3.75 4.04 -19.76
CA PRO A 4 3.15 3.42 -18.58
C PRO A 4 4.24 2.94 -17.60
N CYS A 5 3.87 2.83 -16.32
CA CYS A 5 4.71 2.21 -15.30
C CYS A 5 5.07 0.77 -15.69
N ALA A 6 6.37 0.44 -15.68
CA ALA A 6 6.86 -0.86 -16.12
C ALA A 6 6.45 -2.06 -15.23
N LEU A 7 5.90 -1.80 -14.04
CA LEU A 7 5.47 -2.81 -13.09
C LEU A 7 3.95 -3.05 -13.13
N CYS A 8 3.15 -1.97 -13.12
CA CYS A 8 1.68 -2.09 -13.09
C CYS A 8 1.00 -1.84 -14.45
N GLY A 9 1.75 -1.41 -15.47
CA GLY A 9 1.24 -1.14 -16.81
C GLY A 9 0.29 0.06 -16.91
N SER A 10 0.27 0.95 -15.91
CA SER A 10 -0.60 2.14 -15.87
C SER A 10 0.20 3.43 -15.98
N SER A 11 -0.35 4.43 -16.68
CA SER A 11 0.15 5.80 -16.76
C SER A 11 -0.53 6.75 -15.76
N GLU A 12 -1.40 6.25 -14.88
CA GLU A 12 -2.15 7.05 -13.92
C GLU A 12 -1.23 7.81 -12.95
N ARG A 13 -1.52 9.08 -12.67
CA ARG A 13 -0.70 9.94 -11.79
C ARG A 13 -1.36 10.20 -10.44
N ASN A 14 -1.98 9.17 -9.86
CA ASN A 14 -2.55 9.27 -8.53
C ASN A 14 -1.46 9.04 -7.47
N GLU A 15 -0.73 10.10 -7.12
CA GLU A 15 0.37 10.02 -6.16
C GLU A 15 -0.06 9.56 -4.78
N ALA A 16 -1.31 9.77 -4.40
CA ALA A 16 -1.82 9.30 -3.12
C ALA A 16 -1.87 7.78 -3.05
N ILE A 17 -2.19 7.13 -4.17
CA ILE A 17 -2.39 5.70 -4.23
C ILE A 17 -1.12 4.98 -4.73
N LEU A 18 -0.59 5.42 -5.85
CA LEU A 18 0.53 4.78 -6.55
C LEU A 18 1.89 5.42 -6.22
N GLY A 19 1.89 6.56 -5.52
CA GLY A 19 3.10 7.36 -5.37
C GLY A 19 3.49 8.08 -6.66
N GLU A 20 4.54 8.89 -6.57
CA GLU A 20 5.10 9.62 -7.71
C GLU A 20 5.41 8.69 -8.90
N LEU A 21 5.05 9.13 -10.10
CA LEU A 21 5.41 8.47 -11.36
C LEU A 21 6.67 9.14 -11.92
N GLY A 22 7.81 8.48 -11.76
CA GLY A 22 9.12 9.00 -12.16
C GLY A 22 9.79 8.19 -13.26
N ILE A 23 10.78 8.78 -13.92
CA ILE A 23 11.71 8.07 -14.81
C ILE A 23 12.92 7.68 -13.98
N HIS A 24 13.22 6.39 -13.91
CA HIS A 24 14.39 5.85 -13.23
C HIS A 24 15.16 4.96 -14.19
N SER A 25 16.37 5.40 -14.54
CA SER A 25 17.25 4.68 -15.46
C SER A 25 16.52 4.25 -16.73
N GLU A 26 15.89 5.24 -17.38
CA GLU A 26 15.13 5.12 -18.65
C GLU A 26 13.79 4.37 -18.56
N VAL A 27 13.36 3.96 -17.36
CA VAL A 27 12.09 3.25 -17.16
C VAL A 27 11.12 4.11 -16.36
N VAL A 28 9.87 4.23 -16.82
CA VAL A 28 8.81 4.90 -16.08
C VAL A 28 8.27 3.96 -15.00
N ILE A 29 8.23 4.40 -13.74
CA ILE A 29 7.85 3.58 -12.59
C ILE A 29 7.13 4.43 -11.54
N HIS A 30 6.06 3.89 -10.98
CA HIS A 30 5.43 4.41 -9.76
C HIS A 30 6.26 4.06 -8.53
N ARG A 31 6.52 5.03 -7.65
CA ARG A 31 7.23 4.83 -6.38
C ARG A 31 6.67 3.65 -5.59
N ASN A 32 5.34 3.56 -5.40
CA ASN A 32 4.78 2.49 -4.57
C ASN A 32 4.88 1.12 -5.24
N CYS A 33 4.82 1.04 -6.58
CA CYS A 33 5.07 -0.22 -7.29
C CYS A 33 6.51 -0.69 -7.05
N LEU A 34 7.48 0.21 -7.11
CA LEU A 34 8.89 -0.08 -6.85
C LEU A 34 9.10 -0.53 -5.39
N VAL A 35 8.57 0.22 -4.42
CA VAL A 35 8.67 -0.08 -2.99
C VAL A 35 8.13 -1.46 -2.67
N LEU A 36 6.97 -1.84 -3.22
CA LEU A 36 6.36 -3.13 -2.94
C LEU A 36 7.05 -4.29 -3.67
N CYS A 37 7.54 -4.04 -4.89
CA CYS A 37 8.26 -5.04 -5.66
C CYS A 37 9.64 -5.35 -5.05
N LEU A 38 10.41 -4.32 -4.69
CA LEU A 38 11.77 -4.48 -4.17
C LEU A 38 11.85 -4.54 -2.65
N GLY A 39 10.81 -4.11 -1.92
CA GLY A 39 10.85 -3.99 -0.46
C GLY A 39 11.22 -5.30 0.24
N LYS A 40 10.68 -6.43 -0.25
CA LYS A 40 11.02 -7.77 0.25
C LYS A 40 12.50 -8.12 0.02
N TRP A 41 13.03 -7.77 -1.14
CA TRP A 41 14.41 -8.06 -1.53
C TRP A 41 15.41 -7.15 -0.79
N LEU A 42 15.09 -5.85 -0.66
CA LEU A 42 15.96 -4.84 -0.05
C LEU A 42 16.19 -5.04 1.44
N GLN A 43 15.25 -5.65 2.17
CA GLN A 43 15.44 -5.99 3.58
C GLN A 43 16.61 -6.96 3.80
N ASN A 44 16.94 -7.75 2.79
CA ASN A 44 18.05 -8.70 2.84
C ASN A 44 19.40 -8.05 2.43
N LYS A 45 19.41 -6.74 2.14
CA LYS A 45 20.60 -5.95 1.78
C LYS A 45 20.84 -4.83 2.80
N THR A 46 22.06 -4.30 2.82
CA THR A 46 22.57 -3.39 3.87
C THR A 46 21.69 -2.16 4.16
N PRO A 47 21.68 -1.64 5.42
CA PRO A 47 20.79 -0.56 5.90
C PRO A 47 20.82 0.78 5.14
N HIS A 48 21.79 0.98 4.25
CA HIS A 48 22.02 2.24 3.53
C HIS A 48 21.55 2.22 2.07
N TYR A 49 20.91 1.14 1.62
CA TYR A 49 20.36 1.10 0.26
C TYR A 49 19.19 2.07 0.15
N ARG A 50 19.41 3.19 -0.55
CA ARG A 50 18.31 4.08 -0.90
C ARG A 50 17.46 3.37 -1.93
N LEU A 51 16.15 3.38 -1.72
CA LEU A 51 15.19 2.73 -2.61
C LEU A 51 15.30 3.23 -4.06
N TRP A 52 15.82 4.45 -4.27
CA TRP A 52 16.10 5.07 -5.57
C TRP A 52 17.51 4.82 -6.13
N LYS A 53 18.42 4.24 -5.34
CA LYS A 53 19.74 3.77 -5.80
C LYS A 53 19.69 2.30 -6.23
N PHE A 54 18.50 1.81 -6.61
CA PHE A 54 18.36 0.47 -7.15
C PHE A 54 18.98 0.41 -8.54
N LEU A 55 19.70 -0.68 -8.83
CA LEU A 55 20.22 -0.92 -10.16
C LEU A 55 19.07 -1.35 -11.06
N THR A 56 19.01 -0.84 -12.30
CA THR A 56 18.09 -1.32 -13.34
C THR A 56 18.10 -2.83 -13.47
N ARG A 57 19.28 -3.43 -13.28
CA ARG A 57 19.48 -4.88 -13.25
C ARG A 57 18.57 -5.57 -12.24
N ASP A 58 18.49 -5.08 -11.00
CA ASP A 58 17.70 -5.69 -9.93
C ASP A 58 16.20 -5.67 -10.29
N MET A 59 15.72 -4.56 -10.84
CA MET A 59 14.34 -4.44 -11.31
C MET A 59 14.04 -5.41 -12.46
N TRP A 60 14.94 -5.56 -13.42
CA TRP A 60 14.73 -6.50 -14.53
C TRP A 60 14.72 -7.95 -14.07
N VAL A 61 15.58 -8.31 -13.11
CA VAL A 61 15.56 -9.64 -12.46
C VAL A 61 14.21 -9.87 -11.81
N GLU A 62 13.74 -8.96 -10.95
CA GLU A 62 12.42 -9.10 -10.32
C GLU A 62 11.28 -9.15 -11.35
N LYS A 63 11.34 -8.30 -12.38
CA LYS A 63 10.36 -8.32 -13.47
C LYS A 63 10.30 -9.66 -14.18
N HIS A 64 11.43 -10.34 -14.35
CA HIS A 64 11.44 -11.67 -14.92
C HIS A 64 10.74 -12.70 -14.02
N HIS A 65 10.83 -12.59 -12.69
CA HIS A 65 10.17 -13.50 -11.76
C HIS A 65 8.64 -13.47 -11.89
N PHE A 66 8.05 -12.29 -12.05
CA PHE A 66 6.60 -12.15 -12.13
C PHE A 66 6.04 -12.01 -13.55
N ARG A 67 6.88 -12.08 -14.61
CA ARG A 67 6.46 -11.80 -16.00
C ARG A 67 5.29 -12.67 -16.49
N LEU A 68 5.18 -13.90 -15.98
CA LEU A 68 4.12 -14.85 -16.35
C LEU A 68 2.98 -14.91 -15.34
N LEU A 69 3.09 -14.21 -14.20
CA LEU A 69 2.03 -14.21 -13.19
C LEU A 69 0.83 -13.44 -13.72
N LYS A 70 -0.31 -14.13 -13.81
CA LYS A 70 -1.58 -13.58 -14.26
C LYS A 70 -2.25 -12.81 -13.12
N CYS A 71 -2.64 -11.57 -13.40
CA CYS A 71 -3.40 -10.75 -12.47
C CYS A 71 -4.83 -11.28 -12.35
N GLU A 72 -5.27 -11.55 -11.13
CA GLU A 72 -6.63 -12.01 -10.80
C GLU A 72 -7.70 -11.04 -11.31
N TYR A 73 -7.43 -9.74 -11.24
CA TYR A 73 -8.43 -8.72 -11.51
C TYR A 73 -8.52 -8.30 -12.97
N CYS A 74 -7.38 -8.09 -13.64
CA CYS A 74 -7.36 -7.64 -15.03
C CYS A 74 -6.98 -8.73 -16.04
N ILE A 75 -6.69 -9.96 -15.58
CA ILE A 75 -6.43 -11.15 -16.41
C ILE A 75 -5.14 -11.06 -17.26
N ARG A 76 -4.44 -9.92 -17.25
CA ARG A 76 -3.13 -9.71 -17.92
C ARG A 76 -1.98 -10.26 -17.09
N VAL A 77 -0.90 -10.66 -17.77
CA VAL A 77 0.35 -11.12 -17.15
C VAL A 77 1.18 -9.97 -16.55
N GLY A 78 2.26 -10.29 -15.85
CA GLY A 78 3.16 -9.32 -15.22
C GLY A 78 2.67 -8.81 -13.86
N ALA A 79 1.84 -9.58 -13.16
CA ALA A 79 1.33 -9.23 -11.84
C ALA A 79 2.46 -9.21 -10.79
N ASN A 80 2.89 -8.00 -10.41
CA ASN A 80 4.09 -7.81 -9.60
C ASN A 80 3.92 -8.10 -8.09
N LEU A 81 2.72 -8.47 -7.62
CA LEU A 81 2.41 -8.79 -6.23
C LEU A 81 1.59 -10.07 -6.13
N SER A 82 1.69 -10.74 -4.98
CA SER A 82 0.96 -11.98 -4.67
C SER A 82 0.37 -11.91 -3.26
N CYS A 83 -0.81 -12.48 -3.04
CA CYS A 83 -1.37 -12.60 -1.71
C CYS A 83 -0.46 -13.46 -0.81
N CYS A 84 -0.13 -12.98 0.38
CA CYS A 84 0.77 -13.66 1.33
C CYS A 84 0.02 -14.60 2.28
N HIS A 85 -1.31 -14.71 2.15
CA HIS A 85 -2.09 -15.68 2.93
C HIS A 85 -1.80 -17.10 2.44
N VAL A 86 -1.60 -18.02 3.39
CA VAL A 86 -1.29 -19.42 3.10
C VAL A 86 -2.38 -20.05 2.25
N GLY A 87 -2.01 -20.67 1.13
CA GLY A 87 -2.94 -21.31 0.20
C GLY A 87 -3.60 -20.36 -0.81
N CYS A 88 -3.49 -19.04 -0.65
CA CYS A 88 -4.01 -18.10 -1.64
C CYS A 88 -3.09 -17.99 -2.86
N LYS A 89 -3.64 -18.19 -4.07
CA LYS A 89 -2.88 -18.14 -5.34
C LYS A 89 -3.08 -16.84 -6.12
N ARG A 90 -3.79 -15.85 -5.55
CA ARG A 90 -4.10 -14.59 -6.24
C ARG A 90 -2.83 -13.76 -6.41
N ASN A 91 -2.56 -13.40 -7.66
CA ASN A 91 -1.57 -12.40 -8.01
C ASN A 91 -2.27 -11.16 -8.55
N PHE A 92 -1.67 -9.99 -8.37
CA PHE A 92 -2.24 -8.76 -8.89
C PHE A 92 -1.16 -7.71 -9.15
N HIS A 93 -1.40 -6.86 -10.15
CA HIS A 93 -0.61 -5.63 -10.27
C HIS A 93 -0.88 -4.74 -9.05
N THR A 94 0.09 -3.91 -8.69
CA THR A 94 -0.03 -2.93 -7.60
C THR A 94 -1.32 -2.11 -7.72
N LYS A 95 -1.56 -1.50 -8.90
CA LYS A 95 -2.77 -0.72 -9.17
C LYS A 95 -4.04 -1.56 -9.01
N CYS A 96 -4.09 -2.72 -9.64
CA CYS A 96 -5.25 -3.61 -9.56
C CYS A 96 -5.56 -4.03 -8.12
N GLY A 97 -4.53 -4.32 -7.32
CA GLY A 97 -4.68 -4.60 -5.90
C GLY A 97 -5.33 -3.44 -5.15
N VAL A 98 -4.86 -2.20 -5.35
CA VAL A 98 -5.47 -1.05 -4.68
C VAL A 98 -6.93 -0.85 -5.10
N GLU A 99 -7.23 -0.91 -6.40
CA GLU A 99 -8.59 -0.76 -6.93
C GLU A 99 -9.54 -1.84 -6.42
N ASN A 100 -9.01 -3.03 -6.11
CA ASN A 100 -9.77 -4.16 -5.61
C ASN A 100 -9.56 -4.39 -4.11
N MET A 101 -9.31 -3.31 -3.36
CA MET A 101 -9.31 -3.32 -1.89
C MET A 101 -8.29 -4.27 -1.25
N ALA A 102 -7.21 -4.62 -1.94
CA ALA A 102 -6.07 -5.27 -1.33
C ALA A 102 -5.40 -4.33 -0.29
N VAL A 103 -4.75 -4.91 0.70
CA VAL A 103 -3.86 -4.19 1.64
C VAL A 103 -2.42 -4.50 1.27
N LEU A 104 -1.67 -3.45 0.92
CA LEU A 104 -0.28 -3.54 0.50
C LEU A 104 0.61 -2.93 1.58
N GLN A 105 1.36 -3.75 2.32
CA GLN A 105 2.13 -3.23 3.46
C GLN A 105 3.38 -2.48 3.00
N TYR A 106 3.56 -1.25 3.47
CA TYR A 106 4.72 -0.40 3.16
C TYR A 106 5.76 -0.41 4.28
N GLY A 107 5.77 -1.47 5.08
CA GLY A 107 6.67 -1.70 6.21
C GLY A 107 6.61 -3.17 6.62
N GLY A 108 7.21 -3.53 7.75
CA GLY A 108 7.22 -4.93 8.19
C GLY A 108 8.01 -5.78 7.21
N LYS A 109 7.38 -6.77 6.55
CA LYS A 109 7.96 -7.62 5.48
C LYS A 109 7.46 -7.25 4.08
N PHE A 110 6.80 -6.11 3.92
CA PHE A 110 6.12 -5.72 2.67
C PHE A 110 5.12 -6.77 2.15
N ASP A 111 4.42 -7.43 3.07
CA ASP A 111 3.41 -8.42 2.70
C ASP A 111 2.19 -7.75 2.06
N THR A 112 1.52 -8.49 1.18
CA THR A 112 0.37 -8.01 0.43
C THR A 112 -0.76 -9.00 0.57
N PHE A 113 -1.98 -8.52 0.82
CA PHE A 113 -3.16 -9.36 1.06
C PHE A 113 -4.30 -8.93 0.15
N CYS A 114 -4.91 -9.86 -0.58
CA CYS A 114 -6.14 -9.56 -1.32
C CYS A 114 -7.28 -9.21 -0.36
N ALA A 115 -8.36 -8.61 -0.87
CA ALA A 115 -9.49 -8.15 -0.05
C ALA A 115 -10.07 -9.22 0.91
N GLU A 116 -10.05 -10.50 0.53
CA GLU A 116 -10.55 -11.61 1.35
C GLU A 116 -9.63 -12.02 2.50
N HIS A 117 -8.35 -11.66 2.45
CA HIS A 117 -7.35 -12.07 3.42
C HIS A 117 -6.76 -10.90 4.20
N VAL A 118 -7.49 -9.78 4.25
CA VAL A 118 -7.12 -8.66 5.13
C VAL A 118 -7.51 -9.01 6.55
N ALA A 119 -6.58 -8.87 7.49
CA ALA A 119 -6.81 -9.18 8.90
C ALA A 119 -7.94 -8.32 9.49
N GLU A 120 -8.91 -8.96 10.12
CA GLU A 120 -10.02 -8.28 10.81
C GLU A 120 -9.50 -7.35 11.91
N PRO A 121 -10.15 -6.20 12.13
CA PRO A 121 -9.80 -5.30 13.22
C PRO A 121 -10.17 -5.92 14.58
N ARG A 122 -9.55 -5.42 15.65
CA ARG A 122 -9.81 -5.90 17.02
C ARG A 122 -11.27 -5.75 17.45
N ARG A 123 -11.93 -4.69 16.98
CA ARG A 123 -13.38 -4.48 17.14
C ARG A 123 -13.96 -4.08 15.79
N ARG A 124 -15.22 -4.43 15.54
CA ARG A 124 -15.95 -3.91 14.38
C ARG A 124 -16.42 -2.48 14.64
N PRO A 125 -16.48 -1.63 13.60
CA PRO A 125 -17.00 -0.28 13.75
C PRO A 125 -18.51 -0.31 14.05
N GLU A 126 -18.93 0.54 14.97
CA GLU A 126 -20.35 0.79 15.26
C GLU A 126 -20.90 1.87 14.32
N PRO A 127 -22.23 1.97 14.11
CA PRO A 127 -22.82 3.00 13.25
C PRO A 127 -22.45 4.44 13.61
N LYS A 128 -22.14 4.70 14.89
CA LYS A 128 -21.68 6.01 15.38
C LYS A 128 -20.18 6.26 15.20
N ASP A 129 -19.41 5.27 14.76
CA ASP A 129 -17.97 5.43 14.55
C ASP A 129 -17.71 6.27 13.28
N HIS A 130 -17.00 7.37 13.46
CA HIS A 130 -16.60 8.28 12.38
C HIS A 130 -15.08 8.32 12.26
N CYS A 131 -14.61 8.65 11.05
CA CYS A 131 -13.20 8.88 10.80
C CYS A 131 -12.74 10.14 11.54
N VAL A 132 -11.69 10.01 12.34
CA VAL A 132 -11.13 11.12 13.14
C VAL A 132 -10.60 12.27 12.27
N ILE A 133 -10.27 12.01 11.00
CA ILE A 133 -9.68 13.01 10.09
C ILE A 133 -10.76 13.79 9.32
N CYS A 134 -11.70 13.10 8.67
CA CYS A 134 -12.70 13.74 7.81
C CYS A 134 -14.09 13.83 8.44
N LEU A 135 -14.29 13.26 9.63
CA LEU A 135 -15.58 13.15 10.33
C LEU A 135 -16.67 12.38 9.57
N GLY A 136 -16.36 11.76 8.43
CA GLY A 136 -17.28 10.88 7.70
C GLY A 136 -17.45 9.52 8.35
N ALA A 137 -18.57 8.86 8.10
CA ALA A 137 -18.88 7.53 8.64
C ALA A 137 -17.85 6.47 8.22
N ILE A 138 -17.51 5.54 9.12
CA ILE A 138 -16.64 4.40 8.78
C ILE A 138 -17.40 3.36 7.96
N VAL A 139 -18.67 3.18 8.27
CA VAL A 139 -19.60 2.34 7.52
C VAL A 139 -20.78 3.20 7.15
N ASN A 140 -21.04 3.37 5.86
CA ASN A 140 -22.22 4.10 5.41
C ASN A 140 -23.49 3.31 5.76
N ALA A 141 -24.60 4.02 5.96
CA ALA A 141 -25.89 3.40 6.22
C ALA A 141 -26.23 2.36 5.13
N GLY A 142 -26.60 1.14 5.56
CA GLY A 142 -26.93 0.04 4.66
C GLY A 142 -25.75 -0.66 3.98
N GLN A 143 -24.50 -0.29 4.29
CA GLN A 143 -23.31 -0.97 3.76
C GLN A 143 -22.68 -1.90 4.79
N TYR A 144 -22.04 -2.98 4.32
CA TYR A 144 -21.20 -3.84 5.15
C TYR A 144 -19.81 -3.23 5.30
N PHE A 145 -19.22 -3.37 6.48
CA PHE A 145 -17.86 -2.95 6.71
C PHE A 145 -16.86 -3.77 5.87
N LYS A 146 -16.00 -3.07 5.11
CA LYS A 146 -14.87 -3.69 4.42
C LYS A 146 -13.59 -3.38 5.18
N THR A 147 -12.97 -4.43 5.72
CA THR A 147 -11.77 -4.35 6.57
C THR A 147 -10.61 -3.56 5.95
N ALA A 148 -10.45 -3.59 4.63
CA ALA A 148 -9.43 -2.82 3.92
C ALA A 148 -9.65 -1.29 3.89
N GLN A 149 -10.87 -0.80 4.21
CA GLN A 149 -11.22 0.62 4.07
C GLN A 149 -10.84 1.48 5.27
N ALA A 150 -10.82 0.90 6.47
CA ALA A 150 -10.57 1.65 7.69
C ALA A 150 -9.95 0.78 8.78
N PHE A 151 -9.27 1.43 9.72
CA PHE A 151 -8.61 0.78 10.85
C PHE A 151 -8.65 1.65 12.10
N GLN A 152 -8.47 1.04 13.26
CA GLN A 152 -8.24 1.75 14.51
C GLN A 152 -6.78 2.19 14.61
N ALA A 153 -6.51 3.31 15.30
CA ALA A 153 -5.14 3.76 15.50
C ALA A 153 -4.28 2.66 16.16
N PRO A 154 -3.17 2.21 15.55
CA PRO A 154 -2.36 1.12 16.10
C PRO A 154 -1.77 1.46 17.48
N CYS A 155 -1.54 2.76 17.74
CA CYS A 155 -0.89 3.24 18.96
C CYS A 155 -1.79 3.28 20.20
N CYS A 156 -2.99 3.83 20.09
CA CYS A 156 -3.89 4.06 21.24
C CYS A 156 -5.21 3.31 21.12
N GLN A 157 -5.51 2.70 19.96
CA GLN A 157 -6.78 2.04 19.66
C GLN A 157 -8.02 2.94 19.78
N ASN A 158 -7.82 4.23 20.07
CA ASN A 158 -8.87 5.23 20.14
C ASN A 158 -9.17 5.73 18.73
N GLY A 159 -10.45 5.69 18.35
CA GLY A 159 -10.95 6.22 17.10
C GLY A 159 -10.62 5.37 15.86
N TRP A 160 -11.36 5.67 14.80
CA TRP A 160 -11.24 5.03 13.50
C TRP A 160 -10.71 5.99 12.44
N PHE A 161 -10.10 5.43 11.42
CA PHE A 161 -9.52 6.18 10.33
C PHE A 161 -9.81 5.48 9.01
N HIS A 162 -10.36 6.20 8.03
CA HIS A 162 -10.30 5.71 6.65
C HIS A 162 -8.83 5.62 6.22
N ARG A 163 -8.48 4.52 5.57
CA ARG A 163 -7.13 4.29 5.03
C ARG A 163 -6.72 5.43 4.10
N THR A 164 -7.63 5.89 3.25
CA THR A 164 -7.43 7.02 2.32
C THR A 164 -7.16 8.33 3.06
N CYS A 165 -7.89 8.64 4.13
CA CYS A 165 -7.64 9.84 4.93
C CYS A 165 -6.24 9.82 5.56
N VAL A 166 -5.79 8.69 6.09
CA VAL A 166 -4.43 8.55 6.63
C VAL A 166 -3.39 8.62 5.52
N GLN A 167 -3.68 8.07 4.34
CA GLN A 167 -2.83 8.19 3.15
C GLN A 167 -2.60 9.66 2.78
N TYR A 168 -3.65 10.45 2.61
CA TYR A 168 -3.53 11.89 2.33
C TYR A 168 -2.80 12.64 3.45
N MET A 169 -3.10 12.32 4.71
CA MET A 169 -2.37 12.89 5.85
C MET A 169 -0.88 12.57 5.80
N SER A 170 -0.49 11.35 5.40
CA SER A 170 0.92 10.95 5.30
C SER A 170 1.68 11.72 4.23
N MET A 171 1.01 12.06 3.12
CA MET A 171 1.59 12.89 2.05
C MET A 171 1.76 14.34 2.48
N ALA A 172 0.77 14.89 3.18
CA ALA A 172 0.82 16.27 3.67
C ALA A 172 1.83 16.44 4.82
N ARG A 173 1.97 15.42 5.68
CA ARG A 173 2.76 15.48 6.92
C ARG A 173 3.98 14.53 6.90
N LYS A 174 4.65 14.38 5.75
CA LYS A 174 5.74 13.42 5.48
C LYS A 174 6.66 13.13 6.68
N ARG A 175 7.28 14.17 7.26
CA ARG A 175 8.28 14.05 8.36
C ARG A 175 7.68 14.03 9.78
N CYS A 176 6.40 14.38 9.91
CA CYS A 176 5.72 14.64 11.19
C CYS A 176 4.45 13.79 11.37
N LEU A 177 4.31 12.68 10.65
CA LEU A 177 3.19 11.76 10.80
C LEU A 177 3.13 11.23 12.24
N LYS A 178 2.08 11.62 12.95
CA LYS A 178 1.79 11.25 14.34
C LYS A 178 0.29 11.04 14.48
N CYS A 179 -0.11 10.20 15.42
CA CYS A 179 -1.52 9.99 15.72
C CYS A 179 -2.19 11.33 16.08
N PRO A 180 -3.32 11.71 15.43
CA PRO A 180 -4.05 12.92 15.77
C PRO A 180 -4.56 12.95 17.22
N LEU A 181 -4.78 11.78 17.83
CA LEU A 181 -5.39 11.66 19.16
C LEU A 181 -4.35 11.63 20.29
N CYS A 182 -3.38 10.71 20.23
CA CYS A 182 -2.41 10.54 21.31
C CYS A 182 -1.01 11.08 20.99
N ARG A 183 -0.81 11.67 19.80
CA ARG A 183 0.47 12.24 19.32
C ARG A 183 1.64 11.25 19.23
N ASN A 184 1.42 9.95 19.45
CA ASN A 184 2.45 8.93 19.31
C ASN A 184 2.93 8.86 17.86
N LYS A 185 4.23 9.06 17.62
CA LYS A 185 4.86 9.00 16.29
C LYS A 185 5.36 7.59 15.94
N LYS A 186 5.92 6.87 16.93
CA LYS A 186 6.58 5.57 16.71
C LYS A 186 5.56 4.50 16.33
N LYS A 187 4.57 4.24 17.19
CA LYS A 187 3.53 3.23 16.94
C LYS A 187 2.58 3.66 15.82
N PHE A 188 2.30 4.96 15.66
CA PHE A 188 1.45 5.40 14.56
C PHE A 188 2.10 5.22 13.18
N ALA A 189 3.41 5.03 13.08
CA ALA A 189 4.03 4.66 11.81
C ALA A 189 3.63 3.25 11.33
N GLU A 190 3.09 2.39 12.21
CA GLU A 190 2.57 1.07 11.86
C GLU A 190 1.35 1.12 10.93
N VAL A 191 0.76 2.31 10.68
CA VAL A 191 -0.24 2.49 9.61
C VAL A 191 0.26 2.01 8.25
N ALA A 192 1.59 1.92 8.06
CA ALA A 192 2.21 1.28 6.91
C ALA A 192 1.79 -0.20 6.72
N LEU A 193 1.51 -0.92 7.80
CA LEU A 193 1.01 -2.30 7.77
C LEU A 193 -0.48 -2.39 7.41
N PHE A 194 -1.19 -1.25 7.43
CA PHE A 194 -2.61 -1.13 7.07
C PHE A 194 -2.80 -0.57 5.65
N GLY A 195 -1.73 -0.55 4.84
CA GLY A 195 -1.81 -0.11 3.45
C GLY A 195 -1.57 1.39 3.25
N VAL A 196 -1.01 2.09 4.24
CA VAL A 196 -0.64 3.51 4.09
C VAL A 196 0.82 3.64 3.65
N SER A 197 1.05 4.07 2.42
CA SER A 197 2.39 4.43 1.97
C SER A 197 2.81 5.72 2.65
N ILE A 198 3.87 5.66 3.46
CA ILE A 198 4.48 6.84 4.05
C ILE A 198 5.65 7.24 3.14
N PRO A 199 5.61 8.42 2.49
CA PRO A 199 6.73 8.95 1.74
C PRO A 199 7.86 9.35 2.69
N LYS A 200 8.56 8.36 3.25
CA LYS A 200 9.83 8.51 3.96
C LYS A 200 10.93 8.12 2.99
N TRP A 201 11.80 9.10 2.72
CA TRP A 201 12.92 9.08 1.76
C TRP A 201 12.51 9.04 0.29
#